data_AF-A0A919GM20-F1
#
_entry.id   AF-A0A919GM20-F1
#
_cell.length_a   1.000
_cell.length_b   1.000
_cell.length_c   1.000
_cell.angle_alpha   90.00
_cell.angle_beta   90.00
_cell.angle_gamma   90.00
#
_symmetry.space_group_name_H-M   'P 1'
#
loop_
_entity.id
_entity.type
_entity.pdbx_description
1 polymer ?
#
loop_
_entity_poly.entity_id
_entity_poly.type
_entity_poly.pdbx_seq_one_letter_code
_entity_poly.pdbx_strand_id
1 'polypeptide(L)'
;MPALPHIDAETLMSLVSWHEAMAALERAACGAGTAAPRTSLPAPGGHLLVMPAVSVGSAGVKLAGVAPGNPALGPPRIQAVFVLFDAATLAPRALVDGTALTLLRTPALSALAVRALAAPDSSVLTVFGTGPQAWEHIRAVSAVRDIRRVHVVGRTARRVAGFLGRLRSEGVEAAAASPEDVAEADVVVCATSATRPVFDGSLLKDGACVVAVGSHEPGARELDDTVFTRASRVFVEDIATALREAGDVVQALSSGAVTDKGLTALADLPRTPPAGGISVFKSVGMGWQDLAVAEAAYAAWSTGPRL
;
A
#
# COMPACT_ATOMS: atom_id res chain seq x y z
N MET A 1 16.95 -19.94 -25.52
CA MET A 1 16.65 -19.91 -24.07
C MET A 1 15.22 -20.43 -23.91
N PRO A 2 14.92 -21.27 -22.92
CA PRO A 2 13.52 -21.62 -22.63
C PRO A 2 12.71 -20.35 -22.37
N ALA A 3 11.42 -20.37 -22.70
CA ALA A 3 10.52 -19.26 -22.39
C ALA A 3 10.56 -18.95 -20.89
N LEU A 4 10.62 -17.67 -20.54
CA LEU A 4 10.53 -17.27 -19.14
C LEU A 4 9.14 -17.62 -18.60
N PRO A 5 9.03 -18.28 -17.44
CA PRO A 5 7.73 -18.53 -16.84
C PRO A 5 7.03 -17.21 -16.54
N HIS A 6 5.74 -17.16 -16.85
CA HIS A 6 4.89 -16.01 -16.59
C HIS A 6 3.94 -16.34 -15.44
N ILE A 7 4.12 -15.67 -14.31
CA ILE A 7 3.23 -15.73 -13.15
C ILE A 7 2.21 -14.60 -13.34
N ASP A 8 1.07 -14.94 -13.94
CA ASP A 8 -0.02 -13.99 -14.17
C ASP A 8 -0.74 -13.61 -12.87
N ALA A 9 -1.71 -12.69 -12.98
CA ALA A 9 -2.47 -12.18 -11.85
C ALA A 9 -3.21 -13.27 -11.06
N GLU A 10 -3.89 -14.19 -11.74
CA GLU A 10 -4.66 -15.26 -11.09
C GLU A 10 -3.72 -16.22 -10.35
N THR A 11 -2.65 -16.64 -11.02
CA THR A 11 -1.62 -17.51 -10.44
C THR A 11 -0.99 -16.83 -9.22
N LEU A 12 -0.57 -15.57 -9.33
CA LEU A 12 0.02 -14.82 -8.22
C LEU A 12 -0.89 -14.78 -6.99
N MET A 13 -2.16 -14.42 -7.19
CA MET A 13 -3.13 -14.30 -6.10
C MET A 13 -3.52 -15.65 -5.49
N SER A 14 -3.32 -16.75 -6.21
CA SER A 14 -3.51 -18.12 -5.69
C SER A 14 -2.29 -18.64 -4.90
N LEU A 15 -1.09 -18.18 -5.26
CA LEU A 15 0.17 -18.66 -4.68
C LEU A 15 0.58 -17.94 -3.40
N VAL A 16 0.16 -16.69 -3.21
CA VAL A 16 0.62 -15.86 -2.09
C VAL A 16 -0.57 -15.27 -1.34
N SER A 17 -0.82 -15.78 -0.14
CA SER A 17 -1.80 -15.22 0.79
C SER A 17 -1.35 -13.88 1.38
N TRP A 18 -2.29 -13.14 1.98
CA TRP A 18 -1.98 -11.91 2.72
C TRP A 18 -0.91 -12.13 3.80
N HIS A 19 -1.00 -13.22 4.54
CA HIS A 19 -0.06 -13.55 5.61
C HIS A 19 1.35 -13.84 5.07
N GLU A 20 1.46 -14.55 3.95
CA GLU A 20 2.75 -14.82 3.29
C GLU A 20 3.36 -13.54 2.72
N ALA A 21 2.55 -12.70 2.06
CA ALA A 21 3.00 -11.40 1.57
C ALA A 21 3.50 -10.51 2.71
N MET A 22 2.74 -10.41 3.81
CA MET A 22 3.14 -9.66 5.00
C MET A 22 4.46 -10.19 5.59
N ALA A 23 4.59 -11.51 5.74
CA ALA A 23 5.81 -12.12 6.28
C ALA A 23 7.02 -11.88 5.36
N ALA A 24 6.84 -11.92 4.04
CA ALA A 24 7.90 -11.59 3.09
C ALA A 24 8.33 -10.12 3.20
N LEU A 25 7.36 -9.20 3.30
CA LEU A 25 7.61 -7.77 3.45
C LEU A 25 8.30 -7.43 4.77
N GLU A 26 7.87 -8.04 5.88
CA GLU A 26 8.46 -7.87 7.21
C GLU A 26 9.94 -8.31 7.21
N ARG A 27 10.25 -9.48 6.64
CA ARG A 27 11.64 -9.95 6.49
C ARG A 27 12.47 -9.02 5.61
N ALA A 28 11.90 -8.54 4.51
CA ALA A 28 12.60 -7.65 3.58
C ALA A 28 12.94 -6.29 4.23
N ALA A 29 12.04 -5.74 5.03
CA ALA A 29 12.24 -4.48 5.74
C ALA A 29 13.39 -4.56 6.76
N CYS A 30 13.61 -5.71 7.41
CA CYS A 30 14.70 -5.92 8.36
C CYS A 30 16.10 -6.10 7.71
N GLY A 31 16.26 -5.78 6.42
CA GLY A 31 17.57 -5.76 5.75
C GLY A 31 17.78 -6.85 4.69
N ALA A 32 16.73 -7.52 4.22
CA ALA A 32 16.86 -8.53 3.16
C ALA A 32 16.76 -7.94 1.74
N GLY A 33 16.40 -6.67 1.56
CA GLY A 33 16.30 -6.04 0.24
C GLY A 33 16.75 -4.58 0.21
N THR A 34 17.60 -4.24 -0.76
CA THR A 34 18.01 -2.87 -1.08
C THR A 34 17.27 -2.42 -2.34
N ALA A 35 16.64 -1.25 -2.30
CA ALA A 35 16.03 -0.64 -3.48
C ALA A 35 16.74 0.67 -3.82
N ALA A 36 17.00 0.91 -5.10
CA ALA A 36 17.40 2.24 -5.56
C ALA A 36 16.17 3.16 -5.61
N PRO A 37 16.35 4.49 -5.56
CA PRO A 37 15.27 5.43 -5.86
C PRO A 37 14.62 5.09 -7.19
N ARG A 38 13.29 5.20 -7.27
CA ARG A 38 12.58 4.98 -8.53
C ARG A 38 13.03 6.02 -9.55
N THR A 39 13.15 5.62 -10.80
CA THR A 39 13.24 6.58 -11.91
C THR A 39 11.84 6.86 -12.44
N SER A 40 11.48 8.14 -12.60
CA SER A 40 10.20 8.56 -13.20
C SER A 40 10.47 9.33 -14.48
N LEU A 41 9.94 8.84 -15.60
CA LEU A 41 10.05 9.46 -16.91
C LEU A 41 8.66 9.91 -17.38
N PRO A 42 8.47 11.20 -17.72
CA PRO A 42 7.23 11.66 -18.34
C PRO A 42 6.97 10.95 -19.67
N ALA A 43 5.70 10.64 -19.92
CA ALA A 43 5.19 10.09 -21.17
C ALA A 43 3.86 10.77 -21.53
N PRO A 44 3.39 10.74 -22.79
CA PRO A 44 2.15 11.42 -23.19
C PRO A 44 0.92 11.04 -22.35
N GLY A 45 0.84 9.77 -21.91
CA GLY A 45 -0.27 9.26 -21.10
C GLY A 45 -0.10 9.44 -19.58
N GLY A 46 1.04 9.95 -19.11
CA GLY A 46 1.38 10.04 -17.68
C GLY A 46 2.87 9.82 -17.42
N HIS A 47 3.21 8.78 -16.67
CA HIS A 47 4.61 8.48 -16.30
C HIS A 47 4.96 7.01 -16.52
N LEU A 48 6.21 6.76 -16.89
CA LEU A 48 6.84 5.45 -16.82
C LEU A 48 7.78 5.42 -15.61
N LEU A 49 7.59 4.42 -14.75
CA LEU A 49 8.38 4.21 -13.54
C LEU A 49 9.27 2.98 -13.71
N VAL A 50 10.52 3.10 -13.29
CA VAL A 50 11.49 1.99 -13.19
C VAL A 50 11.89 1.85 -11.73
N MET A 51 11.59 0.69 -11.13
CA MET A 51 11.78 0.44 -9.70
C MET A 51 12.63 -0.82 -9.49
N PRO A 52 13.97 -0.71 -9.53
CA PRO A 52 14.86 -1.84 -9.32
C PRO A 52 15.08 -2.12 -7.83
N ALA A 53 15.27 -3.39 -7.49
CA ALA A 53 15.65 -3.84 -6.16
C ALA A 53 16.52 -5.10 -6.23
N VAL A 54 17.30 -5.33 -5.17
CA VAL A 54 18.18 -6.48 -5.03
C VAL A 54 18.04 -7.03 -3.60
N SER A 55 17.98 -8.35 -3.48
CA SER A 55 18.07 -9.11 -2.23
C SER A 55 19.33 -9.99 -2.26
N VAL A 56 19.54 -10.78 -1.22
CA VAL A 56 20.62 -11.79 -1.20
C VAL A 56 20.42 -12.85 -2.29
N GLY A 57 19.17 -13.22 -2.59
CA GLY A 57 18.85 -14.32 -3.50
C GLY A 57 18.47 -13.90 -4.92
N SER A 58 17.91 -12.68 -5.07
CA SER A 58 17.33 -12.24 -6.34
C SER A 58 17.63 -10.78 -6.64
N ALA A 59 17.54 -10.41 -7.91
CA ALA A 59 17.40 -9.03 -8.34
C ALA A 59 16.07 -8.89 -9.08
N GLY A 60 15.53 -7.69 -9.18
CA GLY A 60 14.29 -7.47 -9.90
C GLY A 60 14.06 -6.03 -10.28
N VAL A 61 13.21 -5.83 -11.28
CA VAL A 61 12.78 -4.50 -11.71
C VAL A 61 11.31 -4.52 -12.03
N LYS A 62 10.57 -3.59 -11.41
CA LYS A 62 9.22 -3.25 -11.86
C LYS A 62 9.28 -2.14 -12.90
N LEU A 63 8.63 -2.39 -14.03
CA LEU A 63 8.33 -1.38 -15.05
C LEU A 63 6.84 -1.06 -14.94
N ALA A 64 6.50 0.16 -14.57
CA ALA A 64 5.11 0.55 -14.32
C ALA A 64 4.73 1.83 -15.07
N GLY A 65 3.68 1.75 -15.89
CA GLY A 65 2.99 2.90 -16.43
C GLY A 65 1.93 3.40 -15.44
N VAL A 66 1.97 4.69 -15.12
CA VAL A 66 0.92 5.38 -14.34
C VAL A 66 0.23 6.38 -15.25
N ALA A 67 -0.99 6.06 -15.66
CA ALA A 67 -1.77 6.85 -16.60
C ALA A 67 -3.12 7.27 -15.99
N PRO A 68 -3.25 8.51 -15.49
CA PRO A 68 -4.48 9.01 -14.86
C PRO A 68 -5.74 8.91 -15.74
N GLY A 69 -5.57 9.00 -17.06
CA GLY A 69 -6.67 8.93 -18.04
C GLY A 69 -7.14 7.52 -18.39
N ASN A 70 -6.35 6.47 -18.10
CA ASN A 70 -6.66 5.10 -18.51
C ASN A 70 -8.04 4.59 -18.07
N PRO A 71 -8.51 4.84 -16.82
CA PRO A 71 -9.82 4.35 -16.40
C PRO A 71 -11.00 4.84 -17.25
N ALA A 72 -10.86 5.97 -17.96
CA ALA A 72 -11.88 6.45 -18.89
C ALA A 72 -11.85 5.71 -20.24
N LEU A 73 -10.75 5.03 -20.56
CA LEU A 73 -10.52 4.28 -21.80
C LEU A 73 -10.73 2.77 -21.62
N GLY A 74 -10.88 2.29 -20.38
CA GLY A 74 -11.05 0.86 -20.04
C GLY A 74 -9.88 0.25 -19.24
N PRO A 75 -8.60 0.53 -19.57
CA PRO A 75 -7.48 0.00 -18.81
C PRO A 75 -7.37 0.53 -17.37
N PRO A 76 -6.70 -0.19 -16.45
CA PRO A 76 -6.38 0.33 -15.13
C PRO A 76 -5.42 1.54 -15.18
N ARG A 77 -5.48 2.38 -14.14
CA ARG A 77 -4.55 3.53 -13.96
C ARG A 77 -3.09 3.10 -13.93
N ILE A 78 -2.80 1.95 -13.31
CA ILE A 78 -1.46 1.38 -13.20
C ILE A 78 -1.41 0.13 -14.05
N GLN A 79 -0.42 0.05 -14.92
CA GLN A 79 -0.08 -1.10 -15.74
C GLN A 79 1.37 -1.45 -15.46
N ALA A 80 1.68 -2.68 -15.07
CA ALA A 80 3.05 -3.02 -14.72
C ALA A 80 3.42 -4.46 -15.04
N VAL A 81 4.72 -4.66 -15.27
CA VAL A 81 5.38 -5.97 -15.33
C VAL A 81 6.56 -5.95 -14.36
N PHE A 82 6.81 -7.09 -13.73
CA PHE A 82 8.00 -7.31 -12.91
C PHE A 82 8.86 -8.39 -13.54
N VAL A 83 10.16 -8.12 -13.69
CA VAL A 83 11.13 -9.12 -14.14
C VAL A 83 11.98 -9.54 -12.95
N LEU A 84 11.93 -10.82 -12.63
CA LEU A 84 12.73 -11.43 -11.56
C LEU A 84 14.02 -12.01 -12.17
N PHE A 85 15.14 -11.80 -11.51
CA PHE A 85 16.46 -12.29 -11.88
C PHE A 85 17.10 -13.04 -10.71
N ASP A 86 17.95 -13.99 -11.04
CA ASP A 86 18.88 -14.60 -10.08
C ASP A 86 19.95 -13.58 -9.69
N ALA A 87 20.22 -13.40 -8.39
CA ALA A 87 21.17 -12.36 -7.94
C ALA A 87 22.63 -12.65 -8.35
N ALA A 88 23.02 -13.92 -8.47
CA ALA A 88 24.40 -14.30 -8.74
C ALA A 88 24.77 -14.21 -10.22
N THR A 89 23.86 -14.63 -11.09
CA THR A 89 24.06 -14.72 -12.54
C THR A 89 23.41 -13.59 -13.31
N LEU A 90 22.49 -12.85 -12.68
CA LEU A 90 21.61 -11.86 -13.32
C LEU A 90 20.83 -12.46 -14.50
N ALA A 91 20.66 -13.77 -14.54
CA ALA A 91 19.82 -14.44 -15.52
C ALA A 91 18.34 -14.23 -15.15
N PRO A 92 17.47 -13.86 -16.11
CA PRO A 92 16.04 -13.73 -15.84
C PRO A 92 15.44 -15.08 -15.46
N ARG A 93 14.55 -15.06 -14.47
CA ARG A 93 13.93 -16.24 -13.85
C ARG A 93 12.44 -16.32 -14.09
N ALA A 94 11.74 -15.18 -14.07
CA ALA A 94 10.31 -15.12 -14.30
C ALA A 94 9.87 -13.71 -14.73
N LEU A 95 8.74 -13.67 -15.43
CA LEU A 95 7.91 -12.48 -15.55
C LEU A 95 6.74 -12.62 -14.56
N VAL A 96 6.45 -11.59 -13.80
CA VAL A 96 5.33 -11.56 -12.85
C VAL A 96 4.44 -10.38 -13.20
N ASP A 97 3.12 -10.57 -13.11
CA ASP A 97 2.15 -9.48 -13.28
C ASP A 97 2.40 -8.37 -12.25
N GLY A 98 2.91 -7.23 -12.72
CA GLY A 98 3.31 -6.11 -11.87
C GLY A 98 2.12 -5.32 -11.31
N THR A 99 0.98 -5.39 -12.00
CA THR A 99 -0.27 -4.75 -11.57
C THR A 99 -0.84 -5.51 -10.38
N ALA A 100 -0.95 -6.83 -10.50
CA ALA A 100 -1.39 -7.72 -9.43
C ALA A 100 -0.41 -7.71 -8.25
N LEU A 101 0.91 -7.69 -8.50
CA LEU A 101 1.90 -7.48 -7.44
C LEU A 101 1.62 -6.20 -6.65
N THR A 102 1.31 -5.09 -7.33
CA THR A 102 1.00 -3.82 -6.66
C THR A 102 -0.32 -3.89 -5.86
N LEU A 103 -1.30 -4.66 -6.33
CA LEU A 103 -2.57 -4.94 -5.64
C LEU A 103 -2.42 -5.87 -4.44
N LEU A 104 -1.36 -6.68 -4.39
CA LEU A 104 -1.07 -7.57 -3.26
C LEU A 104 -0.13 -6.92 -2.24
N ARG A 105 1.03 -6.42 -2.69
CA ARG A 105 2.09 -5.93 -1.80
C ARG A 105 1.70 -4.64 -1.07
N THR A 106 0.96 -3.73 -1.70
CA THR A 106 0.59 -2.44 -1.06
C THR A 106 -0.37 -2.66 0.10
N PRO A 107 -1.51 -3.37 -0.09
CA PRO A 107 -2.40 -3.68 1.03
C PRO A 107 -1.79 -4.59 2.08
N ALA A 108 -0.94 -5.56 1.68
CA ALA A 108 -0.23 -6.42 2.63
C ALA A 108 0.69 -5.60 3.55
N LEU A 109 1.41 -4.61 3.03
CA LEU A 109 2.24 -3.73 3.83
C LEU A 109 1.41 -2.85 4.78
N SER A 110 0.30 -2.31 4.29
CA SER A 110 -0.68 -1.60 5.11
C SER A 110 -1.25 -2.48 6.23
N ALA A 111 -1.58 -3.74 5.94
CA ALA A 111 -2.08 -4.69 6.92
C ALA A 111 -1.00 -5.07 7.95
N LEU A 112 0.26 -5.18 7.55
CA LEU A 112 1.39 -5.34 8.47
C LEU A 112 1.49 -4.16 9.44
N ALA A 113 1.38 -2.93 8.94
CA ALA A 113 1.36 -1.74 9.79
C ALA A 113 0.12 -1.72 10.71
N VAL A 114 -1.08 -1.96 10.19
CA VAL A 114 -2.31 -2.02 11.00
C VAL A 114 -2.22 -3.10 12.07
N ARG A 115 -1.63 -4.27 11.77
CA ARG A 115 -1.43 -5.34 12.75
C ARG A 115 -0.59 -4.89 13.94
N ALA A 116 0.41 -4.06 13.71
CA ALA A 116 1.29 -3.54 14.75
C ALA A 116 0.73 -2.30 15.47
N LEU A 117 -0.05 -1.47 14.77
CA LEU A 117 -0.39 -0.11 15.20
C LEU A 117 -1.83 0.08 15.68
N ALA A 118 -2.79 -0.70 15.16
CA ALA A 118 -4.19 -0.58 15.56
C ALA A 118 -4.47 -1.41 16.81
N ALA A 119 -5.42 -0.96 17.65
CA ALA A 119 -5.87 -1.73 18.81
C ALA A 119 -6.35 -3.14 18.39
N PRO A 120 -6.10 -4.20 19.18
CA PRO A 120 -6.48 -5.57 18.80
C PRO A 120 -7.98 -5.77 18.58
N ASP A 121 -8.82 -4.97 19.23
CA ASP A 121 -10.29 -4.96 19.14
C ASP A 121 -10.85 -3.97 18.09
N SER A 122 -9.99 -3.39 17.26
CA SER A 122 -10.39 -2.52 16.15
C SER A 122 -11.37 -3.25 15.23
N SER A 123 -12.56 -2.69 15.02
CA SER A 123 -13.66 -3.33 14.29
C SER A 123 -14.37 -2.43 13.27
N VAL A 124 -14.10 -1.12 13.26
CA VAL A 124 -14.63 -0.15 12.30
C VAL A 124 -13.52 0.35 11.38
N LEU A 125 -13.67 0.06 10.08
CA LEU A 125 -12.73 0.49 9.04
C LEU A 125 -13.37 1.57 8.15
N THR A 126 -12.76 2.76 8.09
CA THR A 126 -13.15 3.80 7.14
C THR A 126 -12.16 3.87 5.99
N VAL A 127 -12.65 3.74 4.76
CA VAL A 127 -11.83 3.74 3.54
C VAL A 127 -12.20 4.92 2.64
N PHE A 128 -11.22 5.80 2.41
CA PHE A 128 -11.30 6.86 1.42
C PHE A 128 -10.81 6.33 0.08
N GLY A 129 -11.73 6.25 -0.88
CA GLY A 129 -11.48 5.73 -2.22
C GLY A 129 -12.47 4.65 -2.63
N THR A 130 -12.64 4.48 -3.95
CA THR A 130 -13.51 3.46 -4.56
C THR A 130 -12.76 2.71 -5.67
N GLY A 131 -11.42 2.73 -5.60
CA GLY A 131 -10.54 2.11 -6.59
C GLY A 131 -10.03 0.73 -6.16
N PRO A 132 -9.18 0.09 -6.99
CA PRO A 132 -8.62 -1.22 -6.69
C PRO A 132 -7.84 -1.30 -5.38
N GLN A 133 -7.11 -0.23 -5.00
CA GLN A 133 -6.39 -0.21 -3.73
C GLN A 133 -7.34 -0.16 -2.54
N ALA A 134 -8.38 0.67 -2.56
CA ALA A 134 -9.41 0.69 -1.51
C ALA A 134 -10.03 -0.70 -1.32
N TRP A 135 -10.30 -1.39 -2.43
CA TRP A 135 -10.84 -2.74 -2.44
C TRP A 135 -9.93 -3.75 -1.72
N GLU A 136 -8.68 -3.87 -2.16
CA GLU A 136 -7.76 -4.86 -1.60
C GLU A 136 -7.30 -4.50 -0.18
N HIS A 137 -7.30 -3.21 0.21
CA HIS A 137 -7.06 -2.80 1.59
C HIS A 137 -8.16 -3.27 2.55
N ILE A 138 -9.44 -3.26 2.13
CA ILE A 138 -10.52 -3.83 2.95
C ILE A 138 -10.24 -5.31 3.23
N ARG A 139 -9.85 -6.07 2.19
CA ARG A 139 -9.55 -7.50 2.31
C ARG A 139 -8.32 -7.77 3.19
N ALA A 140 -7.24 -7.03 2.97
CA ALA A 140 -5.99 -7.20 3.72
C ALA A 140 -6.13 -6.78 5.20
N VAL A 141 -6.82 -5.67 5.49
CA VAL A 141 -7.06 -5.23 6.87
C VAL A 141 -8.01 -6.20 7.61
N SER A 142 -9.05 -6.69 6.93
CA SER A 142 -9.96 -7.69 7.50
C SER A 142 -9.29 -9.05 7.74
N ALA A 143 -8.13 -9.32 7.11
CA ALA A 143 -7.35 -10.51 7.40
C ALA A 143 -6.53 -10.42 8.70
N VAL A 144 -6.37 -9.22 9.27
CA VAL A 144 -5.56 -8.98 10.48
C VAL A 144 -6.35 -8.36 11.64
N ARG A 145 -7.59 -7.95 11.41
CA ARG A 145 -8.52 -7.41 12.40
C ARG A 145 -9.94 -7.92 12.15
N ASP A 146 -10.71 -8.09 13.22
CA ASP A 146 -12.13 -8.46 13.18
C ASP A 146 -12.99 -7.26 12.76
N ILE A 147 -12.86 -6.84 11.49
CA ILE A 147 -13.61 -5.71 10.94
C ILE A 147 -15.07 -6.12 10.75
N ARG A 148 -15.96 -5.47 11.50
CA ARG A 148 -17.40 -5.72 11.50
C ARG A 148 -18.16 -4.70 10.66
N ARG A 149 -17.62 -3.49 10.51
CA ARG A 149 -18.24 -2.42 9.74
C ARG A 149 -17.22 -1.72 8.86
N VAL A 150 -17.56 -1.55 7.59
CA VAL A 150 -16.77 -0.78 6.62
C VAL A 150 -17.52 0.48 6.20
N HIS A 151 -16.91 1.65 6.41
CA HIS A 151 -17.38 2.92 5.87
C HIS A 151 -16.61 3.25 4.59
N VAL A 152 -17.32 3.54 3.51
CA VAL A 152 -16.70 3.89 2.22
C VAL A 152 -17.01 5.34 1.88
N VAL A 153 -15.94 6.15 1.83
CA VAL A 153 -15.99 7.56 1.43
C VAL A 153 -15.44 7.68 0.02
N GLY A 154 -16.22 8.28 -0.88
CA GLY A 154 -15.81 8.46 -2.27
C GLY A 154 -16.38 9.71 -2.90
N ARG A 155 -15.67 10.26 -3.89
CA ARG A 155 -16.00 11.54 -4.53
C ARG A 155 -17.36 11.59 -5.23
N THR A 156 -17.87 10.45 -5.69
CA THR A 156 -19.13 10.41 -6.47
C THR A 156 -20.03 9.28 -5.99
N ALA A 157 -21.28 9.60 -5.67
CA ALA A 157 -22.27 8.64 -5.16
C ALA A 157 -22.40 7.40 -6.06
N ARG A 158 -22.37 7.56 -7.39
CA ARG A 158 -22.44 6.43 -8.35
C ARG A 158 -21.29 5.42 -8.17
N ARG A 159 -20.04 5.90 -7.98
CA ARG A 159 -18.89 5.01 -7.75
C ARG A 159 -18.98 4.33 -6.39
N VAL A 160 -19.42 5.05 -5.37
CA VAL A 160 -19.64 4.49 -4.03
C VAL A 160 -20.70 3.40 -4.08
N ALA A 161 -21.86 3.65 -4.70
CA ALA A 161 -22.93 2.66 -4.84
C ALA A 161 -22.47 1.39 -5.57
N GLY A 162 -21.70 1.53 -6.66
CA GLY A 162 -21.13 0.40 -7.39
C GLY A 162 -20.12 -0.39 -6.53
N PHE A 163 -19.25 0.30 -5.81
CA PHE A 163 -18.26 -0.30 -4.91
C PHE A 163 -18.93 -1.08 -3.76
N LEU A 164 -19.95 -0.49 -3.13
CA LEU A 164 -20.76 -1.15 -2.10
C LEU A 164 -21.57 -2.33 -2.65
N GLY A 165 -22.04 -2.27 -3.89
CA GLY A 165 -22.66 -3.41 -4.57
C GLY A 165 -21.71 -4.61 -4.64
N ARG A 166 -20.46 -4.36 -5.03
CA ARG A 166 -19.42 -5.40 -5.11
C ARG A 166 -19.04 -5.93 -3.72
N LEU A 167 -18.88 -5.07 -2.72
CA LEU A 167 -18.59 -5.51 -1.34
C LEU A 167 -19.71 -6.41 -0.79
N ARG A 168 -20.97 -6.02 -1.01
CA ARG A 168 -22.14 -6.82 -0.60
C ARG A 168 -22.19 -8.18 -1.29
N SER A 169 -21.79 -8.29 -2.56
CA SER A 169 -21.73 -9.59 -3.25
C SER A 169 -20.67 -10.53 -2.67
N GLU A 170 -19.71 -10.00 -1.91
CA GLU A 170 -18.69 -10.79 -1.19
C GLU A 170 -19.02 -10.94 0.31
N GLY A 171 -20.22 -10.53 0.74
CA GLY A 171 -20.67 -10.67 2.12
C GLY A 171 -20.07 -9.64 3.10
N VAL A 172 -19.44 -8.57 2.60
CA VAL A 172 -18.87 -7.52 3.46
C VAL A 172 -19.95 -6.51 3.86
N GLU A 173 -20.14 -6.30 5.17
CA GLU A 173 -21.01 -5.25 5.70
C GLU A 173 -20.35 -3.87 5.50
N ALA A 174 -20.85 -3.12 4.52
CA ALA A 174 -20.32 -1.82 4.16
C ALA A 174 -21.42 -0.78 3.89
N ALA A 175 -21.17 0.45 4.31
CA ALA A 175 -22.06 1.59 4.12
C ALA A 175 -21.34 2.76 3.42
N ALA A 176 -22.11 3.58 2.71
CA ALA A 176 -21.62 4.86 2.24
C ALA A 176 -21.44 5.78 3.44
N ALA A 177 -20.36 6.55 3.44
CA ALA A 177 -20.01 7.48 4.51
C ALA A 177 -19.56 8.84 3.95
N SER A 178 -19.57 9.86 4.78
CA SER A 178 -18.95 11.16 4.53
C SER A 178 -17.59 11.25 5.23
N PRO A 179 -16.74 12.23 4.88
CA PRO A 179 -15.45 12.43 5.56
C PRO A 179 -15.55 12.58 7.08
N GLU A 180 -16.67 13.10 7.58
CA GLU A 180 -16.90 13.35 9.00
C GLU A 180 -17.09 12.04 9.80
N ASP A 181 -17.54 10.96 9.16
CA ASP A 181 -17.71 9.64 9.77
C ASP A 181 -16.38 8.97 10.16
N VAL A 182 -15.24 9.62 9.86
CA VAL A 182 -13.92 9.23 10.38
C VAL A 182 -13.87 9.26 11.90
N ALA A 183 -14.79 9.97 12.56
CA ALA A 183 -14.93 10.01 14.02
C ALA A 183 -15.26 8.64 14.65
N GLU A 184 -15.87 7.73 13.90
CA GLU A 184 -16.17 6.37 14.37
C GLU A 184 -15.03 5.37 14.11
N ALA A 185 -14.08 5.71 13.23
CA ALA A 185 -13.10 4.77 12.68
C ALA A 185 -12.07 4.30 13.71
N ASP A 186 -11.88 2.98 13.85
CA ASP A 186 -10.68 2.41 14.48
C ASP A 186 -9.48 2.49 13.55
N VAL A 187 -9.71 2.15 12.29
CA VAL A 187 -8.71 2.14 11.23
C VAL A 187 -9.20 3.01 10.08
N VAL A 188 -8.33 3.88 9.58
CA VAL A 188 -8.60 4.71 8.42
C VAL A 188 -7.61 4.34 7.31
N VAL A 189 -8.11 4.07 6.10
CA VAL A 189 -7.27 3.86 4.92
C VAL A 189 -7.57 4.93 3.88
N CYS A 190 -6.57 5.70 3.51
CA CYS A 190 -6.61 6.65 2.41
C CYS A 190 -5.93 6.03 1.18
N ALA A 191 -6.75 5.69 0.19
CA ALA A 191 -6.33 5.08 -1.07
C ALA A 191 -6.91 5.87 -2.26
N THR A 192 -6.69 7.18 -2.23
CA THR A 192 -7.25 8.14 -3.19
C THR A 192 -6.19 8.65 -4.17
N SER A 193 -6.64 9.47 -5.13
CA SER A 193 -5.75 10.29 -5.97
C SER A 193 -5.91 11.77 -5.62
N ALA A 194 -6.28 12.08 -4.37
CA ALA A 194 -6.45 13.46 -3.93
C ALA A 194 -5.10 14.17 -3.84
N THR A 195 -5.11 15.47 -4.09
CA THR A 195 -3.93 16.34 -3.92
C THR A 195 -4.05 17.23 -2.68
N ARG A 196 -5.14 17.09 -1.93
CA ARG A 196 -5.45 17.83 -0.70
C ARG A 196 -6.06 16.88 0.32
N PRO A 197 -5.99 17.22 1.62
CA PRO A 197 -6.54 16.37 2.69
C PRO A 197 -7.98 15.94 2.42
N VAL A 198 -8.29 14.69 2.75
CA VAL A 198 -9.59 14.06 2.45
C VAL A 198 -10.55 14.03 3.63
N PHE A 199 -10.07 14.36 4.84
CA PHE A 199 -10.86 14.55 6.06
C PHE A 199 -10.14 15.52 7.00
N ASP A 200 -10.86 16.00 8.03
CA ASP A 200 -10.32 16.82 9.11
C ASP A 200 -9.74 15.93 10.22
N GLY A 201 -8.43 16.02 10.45
CA GLY A 201 -7.70 15.22 11.43
C GLY A 201 -8.15 15.43 12.88
N SER A 202 -8.88 16.52 13.19
CA SER A 202 -9.44 16.76 14.52
C SER A 202 -10.59 15.81 14.87
N LEU A 203 -11.25 15.23 13.86
CA LEU A 203 -12.39 14.33 14.05
C LEU A 203 -11.97 12.92 14.45
N LEU A 204 -10.72 12.52 14.21
CA LEU A 204 -10.23 11.20 14.59
C LEU A 204 -10.38 10.98 16.10
N LYS A 205 -10.77 9.77 16.48
CA LYS A 205 -10.66 9.34 17.88
C LYS A 205 -9.21 9.11 18.28
N ASP A 206 -8.96 9.21 19.57
CA ASP A 206 -7.67 8.79 20.12
C ASP A 206 -7.49 7.28 19.93
N GLY A 207 -6.26 6.85 19.64
CA GLY A 207 -5.93 5.46 19.34
C GLY A 207 -6.26 5.02 17.91
N ALA A 208 -6.82 5.88 17.05
CA ALA A 208 -7.05 5.55 15.65
C ALA A 208 -5.74 5.22 14.91
N CYS A 209 -5.80 4.23 14.02
CA CYS A 209 -4.70 3.89 13.12
C CYS A 209 -4.99 4.38 11.71
N VAL A 210 -4.21 5.34 11.23
CA VAL A 210 -4.36 5.95 9.90
C VAL A 210 -3.30 5.41 8.95
N VAL A 211 -3.73 4.93 7.78
CA VAL A 211 -2.87 4.47 6.70
C VAL A 211 -3.11 5.33 5.47
N ALA A 212 -2.06 5.91 4.89
CA ALA A 212 -2.15 6.68 3.64
C ALA A 212 -1.22 6.11 2.56
N VAL A 213 -1.76 5.86 1.37
CA VAL A 213 -1.05 5.20 0.25
C VAL A 213 -1.22 5.89 -1.11
N GLY A 214 -2.03 6.96 -1.20
CA GLY A 214 -2.57 7.46 -2.46
C GLY A 214 -1.60 8.18 -3.39
N SER A 215 -0.56 8.81 -2.85
CA SER A 215 0.41 9.58 -3.65
C SER A 215 1.86 9.38 -3.22
N HIS A 216 2.74 9.39 -4.23
CA HIS A 216 4.21 9.45 -4.15
C HIS A 216 4.75 10.78 -4.73
N GLU A 217 3.89 11.78 -4.91
CA GLU A 217 4.27 13.12 -5.37
C GLU A 217 4.38 14.06 -4.16
N PRO A 218 5.52 14.77 -3.98
CA PRO A 218 5.73 15.65 -2.82
C PRO A 218 4.66 16.73 -2.65
N GLY A 219 4.08 17.21 -3.76
CA GLY A 219 3.03 18.24 -3.76
C GLY A 219 1.62 17.74 -3.49
N ALA A 220 1.40 16.43 -3.32
CA ALA A 220 0.07 15.85 -3.12
C ALA A 220 -0.01 15.09 -1.79
N ARG A 221 -1.06 15.36 -1.02
CA ARG A 221 -1.32 14.74 0.29
C ARG A 221 -2.78 14.38 0.46
N GLU A 222 -3.04 13.36 1.27
CA GLU A 222 -4.35 12.89 1.70
C GLU A 222 -4.66 13.26 3.16
N LEU A 223 -3.64 13.56 3.95
CA LEU A 223 -3.72 13.87 5.38
C LEU A 223 -3.41 15.35 5.64
N ASP A 224 -4.11 15.96 6.59
CA ASP A 224 -3.80 17.30 7.06
C ASP A 224 -2.73 17.31 8.16
N ASP A 225 -2.29 18.51 8.56
CA ASP A 225 -1.28 18.69 9.60
C ASP A 225 -1.78 18.28 10.99
N THR A 226 -3.09 18.28 11.21
CA THR A 226 -3.70 17.90 12.49
C THR A 226 -3.53 16.40 12.74
N VAL A 227 -3.62 15.56 11.70
CA VAL A 227 -3.25 14.14 11.78
C VAL A 227 -1.81 14.00 12.29
N PHE A 228 -0.85 14.70 11.67
CA PHE A 228 0.56 14.61 12.07
C PHE A 228 0.83 15.14 13.49
N THR A 229 0.19 16.26 13.86
CA THR A 229 0.36 16.88 15.18
C THR A 229 -0.19 15.99 16.30
N ARG A 230 -1.27 15.25 16.03
CA ARG A 230 -1.89 14.31 16.98
C ARG A 230 -1.23 12.93 16.98
N ALA A 231 -0.35 12.66 16.02
CA ALA A 231 0.30 11.36 15.91
C ALA A 231 1.29 11.17 17.04
N SER A 232 1.14 10.09 17.80
CA SER A 232 2.16 9.69 18.78
C SER A 232 3.40 9.14 18.07
N ARG A 233 3.21 8.55 16.89
CA ARG A 233 4.28 8.17 15.99
C ARG A 233 3.81 8.12 14.54
N VAL A 234 4.72 8.49 13.63
CA VAL A 234 4.54 8.36 12.18
C VAL A 234 5.51 7.31 11.66
N PHE A 235 4.96 6.26 11.09
CA PHE A 235 5.71 5.17 10.48
C PHE A 235 5.73 5.33 8.96
N VAL A 236 6.89 5.02 8.38
CA VAL A 236 7.13 5.06 6.94
C VAL A 236 7.90 3.84 6.51
N GLU A 237 7.82 3.49 5.23
CA GLU A 237 8.53 2.31 4.68
C GLU A 237 10.04 2.46 4.83
N ASP A 238 10.56 3.63 4.45
CA ASP A 238 11.94 4.07 4.56
C ASP A 238 11.93 5.60 4.74
N ILE A 239 12.73 6.08 5.69
CA ILE A 239 12.77 7.51 6.03
C ILE A 239 13.28 8.33 4.85
N ALA A 240 14.38 7.91 4.22
CA ALA A 240 14.98 8.67 3.13
C ALA A 240 14.02 8.81 1.94
N THR A 241 13.26 7.75 1.64
CA THR A 241 12.25 7.74 0.57
C THR A 241 11.03 8.56 0.95
N ALA A 242 10.56 8.50 2.19
CA ALA A 242 9.45 9.33 2.64
C ALA A 242 9.78 10.84 2.51
N LEU A 243 11.00 11.24 2.89
CA LEU A 243 11.47 12.62 2.75
C LEU A 243 11.56 13.11 1.30
N ARG A 244 11.65 12.20 0.33
CA ARG A 244 11.72 12.54 -1.11
C ARG A 244 10.38 12.49 -1.82
N GLU A 245 9.51 11.56 -1.44
CA GLU A 245 8.34 11.16 -2.26
C GLU A 245 7.01 11.25 -1.52
N ALA A 246 6.99 11.14 -0.19
CA ALA A 246 5.73 11.09 0.56
C ALA A 246 5.20 12.49 0.83
N GLY A 247 4.36 13.02 -0.07
CA GLY A 247 3.84 14.39 0.04
C GLY A 247 3.14 14.70 1.37
N ASP A 248 2.44 13.73 1.97
CA ASP A 248 1.90 13.88 3.33
C ASP A 248 3.00 14.22 4.36
N VAL A 249 4.13 13.49 4.35
CA VAL A 249 5.26 13.69 5.26
C VAL A 249 6.06 14.95 4.90
N VAL A 250 6.35 15.15 3.61
CA VAL A 250 7.12 16.31 3.13
C VAL A 250 6.43 17.62 3.51
N GLN A 251 5.10 17.70 3.31
CA GLN A 251 4.34 18.89 3.65
C GLN A 251 4.20 19.07 5.16
N ALA A 252 3.99 18.00 5.93
CA ALA A 252 3.94 18.06 7.39
C ALA A 252 5.27 18.49 8.03
N LEU A 253 6.41 18.09 7.45
CA LEU A 253 7.73 18.58 7.87
C LEU A 253 7.88 20.07 7.54
N SER A 254 7.45 20.49 6.35
CA SER A 254 7.54 21.88 5.93
C SER A 254 6.69 22.82 6.80
N SER A 255 5.56 22.36 7.33
CA SER A 255 4.73 23.15 8.24
C SER A 255 5.13 23.04 9.71
N GLY A 256 6.03 22.11 10.05
CA GLY A 256 6.44 21.83 11.43
C GLY A 256 5.46 20.94 12.21
N ALA A 257 4.45 20.36 11.55
CA ALA A 257 3.50 19.44 12.15
C ALA A 257 4.14 18.10 12.59
N VAL A 258 5.26 17.72 11.96
CA VAL A 258 6.12 16.63 12.38
C VAL A 258 7.58 17.04 12.21
N THR A 259 8.48 16.39 12.95
CA THR A 259 9.93 16.53 12.75
C THR A 259 10.50 15.23 12.18
N ASP A 260 11.71 15.29 11.63
CA ASP A 260 12.44 14.10 11.16
C ASP A 260 12.57 13.01 12.23
N LYS A 261 12.81 13.42 13.50
CA LYS A 261 12.83 12.54 14.67
C LYS A 261 11.48 11.91 15.01
N GLY A 262 10.38 12.45 14.47
CA GLY A 262 9.04 11.89 14.61
C GLY A 262 8.74 10.74 13.63
N LEU A 263 9.63 10.50 12.65
CA LEU A 263 9.49 9.41 11.70
C LEU A 263 10.16 8.13 12.21
N THR A 264 9.57 6.99 11.89
CA THR A 264 10.11 5.67 12.24
C THR A 264 9.97 4.72 11.07
N ALA A 265 11.01 3.95 10.79
CA ALA A 265 10.98 3.01 9.68
C ALA A 265 10.08 1.81 10.01
N LEU A 266 9.54 1.17 8.97
CA LEU A 266 8.69 -0.02 9.11
C LEU A 266 9.44 -1.19 9.75
N ALA A 267 10.77 -1.26 9.59
CA ALA A 267 11.62 -2.24 10.26
C ALA A 267 11.55 -2.15 11.80
N ASP A 268 11.20 -0.98 12.33
CA ASP A 268 11.09 -0.70 13.77
C ASP A 268 9.62 -0.68 14.25
N LEU A 269 8.72 -1.34 13.51
CA LEU A 269 7.33 -1.50 13.96
C LEU A 269 7.29 -2.16 15.35
N PRO A 270 6.45 -1.64 16.26
CA PRO A 270 6.37 -2.20 17.60
C PRO A 270 5.63 -3.53 17.59
N ARG A 271 5.87 -4.36 18.61
CA ARG A 271 5.13 -5.62 18.81
C ARG A 271 3.71 -5.40 19.34
N THR A 272 3.47 -4.24 19.95
CA THR A 272 2.19 -3.83 20.52
C THR A 272 1.90 -2.40 20.08
N PRO A 273 0.62 -2.03 19.86
CA PRO A 273 0.25 -0.66 19.52
C PRO A 273 0.86 0.37 20.48
N PRO A 274 1.40 1.49 19.97
CA PRO A 274 1.87 2.58 20.81
C PRO A 274 0.75 3.10 21.73
N ALA A 275 1.09 3.43 22.97
CA ALA A 275 0.13 4.06 23.89
C ALA A 275 -0.05 5.55 23.53
N GLY A 276 -1.31 6.01 23.50
CA GLY A 276 -1.68 7.41 23.33
C GLY A 276 -1.59 7.92 21.89
N GLY A 277 -2.37 8.98 21.61
CA GLY A 277 -2.43 9.64 20.30
C GLY A 277 -2.97 8.75 19.17
N ILE A 278 -2.78 9.19 17.94
CA ILE A 278 -3.06 8.38 16.75
C ILE A 278 -1.78 7.72 16.23
N SER A 279 -1.91 6.58 15.58
CA SER A 279 -0.80 5.95 14.84
C SER A 279 -0.95 6.23 13.36
N VAL A 280 0.12 6.67 12.69
CA VAL A 280 0.10 6.95 11.25
C VAL A 280 1.09 6.04 10.53
N PHE A 281 0.66 5.40 9.45
CA PHE A 281 1.54 4.75 8.49
C PHE A 281 1.39 5.39 7.11
N LYS A 282 2.50 5.91 6.57
CA LYS A 282 2.55 6.50 5.24
C LYS A 282 3.42 5.65 4.31
N SER A 283 2.84 5.22 3.20
CA SER A 283 3.52 4.45 2.16
C SER A 283 3.48 5.18 0.81
N VAL A 284 4.55 5.03 0.03
CA VAL A 284 4.68 5.48 -1.36
C VAL A 284 5.00 4.32 -2.32
N GLY A 285 5.36 3.16 -1.75
CA GLY A 285 5.78 1.96 -2.45
C GLY A 285 7.24 1.97 -2.83
N MET A 286 7.89 0.82 -2.78
CA MET A 286 9.31 0.68 -3.09
C MET A 286 9.57 -0.63 -3.82
N GLY A 287 10.59 -0.65 -4.68
CA GLY A 287 10.91 -1.83 -5.50
C GLY A 287 11.21 -3.09 -4.67
N TRP A 288 11.75 -2.94 -3.45
CA TRP A 288 12.02 -4.07 -2.56
C TRP A 288 10.76 -4.81 -2.15
N GLN A 289 9.60 -4.13 -2.12
CA GLN A 289 8.33 -4.74 -1.74
C GLN A 289 7.78 -5.59 -2.88
N ASP A 290 7.94 -5.11 -4.12
CA ASP A 290 7.61 -5.88 -5.31
C ASP A 290 8.51 -7.12 -5.39
N LEU A 291 9.82 -6.95 -5.15
CA LEU A 291 10.79 -8.05 -5.11
C LEU A 291 10.44 -9.10 -4.05
N ALA A 292 10.19 -8.69 -2.81
CA ALA A 292 9.90 -9.61 -1.70
C ALA A 292 8.68 -10.51 -1.99
N VAL A 293 7.62 -9.95 -2.56
CA VAL A 293 6.42 -10.71 -2.92
C VAL A 293 6.65 -11.55 -4.18
N ALA A 294 7.40 -11.05 -5.17
CA ALA A 294 7.76 -11.82 -6.36
C ALA A 294 8.63 -13.04 -6.02
N GLU A 295 9.57 -12.91 -5.07
CA GLU A 295 10.37 -14.03 -4.56
C GLU A 295 9.50 -15.11 -3.90
N ALA A 296 8.56 -14.71 -3.05
CA ALA A 296 7.61 -15.62 -2.42
C ALA A 296 6.76 -16.35 -3.47
N ALA A 297 6.22 -15.62 -4.46
CA ALA A 297 5.44 -16.19 -5.55
C ALA A 297 6.26 -17.17 -6.40
N TYR A 298 7.48 -16.80 -6.77
CA TYR A 298 8.36 -17.66 -7.56
C TYR A 298 8.76 -18.93 -6.80
N ALA A 299 9.06 -18.82 -5.50
CA ALA A 299 9.35 -19.98 -4.66
C ALA A 299 8.16 -20.96 -4.62
N ALA A 300 6.94 -20.46 -4.38
CA ALA A 300 5.72 -21.25 -4.39
C ALA A 300 5.46 -21.89 -5.77
N TRP A 301 5.59 -21.11 -6.85
CA TRP A 301 5.44 -21.59 -8.22
C TRP A 301 6.44 -22.70 -8.56
N SER A 302 7.71 -22.54 -8.17
CA SER A 302 8.79 -23.46 -8.53
C SER A 302 8.74 -24.81 -7.81
N THR A 303 8.05 -24.86 -6.66
CA THR A 303 7.89 -26.05 -5.82
C THR A 303 6.53 -26.72 -6.03
N GLY A 304 5.59 -26.06 -6.70
CA GLY A 304 4.28 -26.62 -7.03
C GLY A 304 4.32 -27.69 -8.14
N PRO A 305 3.23 -28.48 -8.29
CA PRO A 305 3.08 -29.37 -9.43
C PRO A 305 3.12 -28.55 -10.72
N ARG A 306 4.00 -28.89 -11.65
CA ARG A 306 4.03 -28.25 -12.97
C ARG A 306 2.79 -28.75 -13.73
N LEU A 307 1.81 -27.88 -13.93
CA LEU A 307 0.69 -28.10 -14.84
C LEU A 307 1.18 -28.24 -16.29
#